data_AF-A0A5B8LIL2-F1
#
_entry.id   AF-A0A5B8LIL2-F1
#
_cell.length_a   1.000
_cell.length_b   1.000
_cell.length_c   1.000
_cell.angle_alpha   90.00
_cell.angle_beta   90.00
_cell.angle_gamma   90.00
#
_symmetry.space_group_name_H-M   'P 1'
#
loop_
_entity.id
_entity.type
_entity.pdbx_description
1 polymer ?
#
loop_
_entity_poly.entity_id
_entity_poly.type
_entity_poly.pdbx_seq_one_letter_code
_entity_poly.pdbx_strand_id
1 'polypeptide(L)'
;MILARLPLFRHPDRQPELIISVVVLCWGLSAFIDSFLTVARHAMAGPFFQPLLATGIDQRGWGVFAIVVGIVRLACLWINGSRPKGSTVFRAIGAGCSGVLWLGFLLGALQLPWMTGALFTYGGFLAFDLLSVLRASREIAAAFKRGTPANGIG
;
A
#
# COMPACT_ATOMS: atom_id res chain seq x y z
N MET A 1 7.20 23.89 10.96
CA MET A 1 7.37 23.21 12.27
C MET A 1 6.10 22.51 12.81
N ILE A 2 4.95 22.59 12.13
CA ILE A 2 3.68 21.94 12.58
C ILE A 2 3.67 20.43 12.28
N LEU A 3 4.26 19.99 11.16
CA LEU A 3 4.31 18.58 10.75
C LEU A 3 5.05 17.68 11.75
N ALA A 4 6.12 18.18 12.38
CA ALA A 4 6.90 17.43 13.37
C ALA A 4 6.11 17.08 14.66
N ARG A 5 4.96 17.73 14.89
CA ARG A 5 4.10 17.43 16.06
C ARG A 5 3.08 16.33 15.78
N LEU A 6 2.89 15.94 14.53
CA LEU A 6 1.94 14.88 14.20
C LEU A 6 2.44 13.53 14.74
N PRO A 7 1.56 12.70 15.32
CA PRO A 7 1.93 11.41 15.91
C PRO A 7 2.67 10.50 14.91
N LEU A 8 2.38 10.63 13.61
CA LEU A 8 3.05 9.90 12.55
C LEU A 8 4.57 10.12 12.45
N PHE A 9 5.08 11.32 12.75
CA PHE A 9 6.51 11.61 12.63
C PHE A 9 7.32 11.26 13.87
N ARG A 10 6.67 10.80 14.95
CA ARG A 10 7.34 10.40 16.20
C ARG A 10 7.97 9.01 16.14
N HIS A 11 7.58 8.18 15.16
CA HIS A 11 8.11 6.83 14.97
C HIS A 11 8.78 6.72 13.60
N PRO A 12 10.08 7.06 13.49
CA PRO A 12 10.80 7.04 12.21
C PRO A 12 10.76 5.66 11.53
N ASP A 13 10.73 4.61 12.34
CA ASP A 13 10.58 3.21 11.94
C ASP A 13 9.29 2.91 11.16
N ARG A 14 8.27 3.79 11.25
CA ARG A 14 6.98 3.69 10.54
C ARG A 14 6.86 4.61 9.33
N GLN A 15 7.87 5.42 9.02
CA GLN A 15 7.86 6.30 7.84
C GLN A 15 7.69 5.54 6.50
N PRO A 16 8.30 4.36 6.30
CA PRO A 16 8.09 3.62 5.05
C PRO A 16 6.63 3.22 4.83
N GLU A 17 5.93 2.82 5.90
CA GLU A 17 4.51 2.46 5.84
C GLU A 17 3.63 3.67 5.51
N LEU A 18 3.95 4.84 6.06
CA LEU A 18 3.29 6.09 5.73
C LEU A 18 3.46 6.42 4.24
N ILE A 19 4.71 6.43 3.77
CA ILE A 19 5.05 6.79 2.39
C ILE A 19 4.26 5.88 1.43
N ILE A 20 4.27 4.56 1.66
CA ILE A 20 3.52 3.65 0.79
C ILE A 20 2.02 3.86 0.88
N SER A 21 1.47 4.12 2.07
CA SER A 21 0.03 4.36 2.20
C SER A 21 -0.39 5.60 1.40
N VAL A 22 0.44 6.65 1.39
CA VAL A 22 0.23 7.84 0.55
C VAL A 22 0.38 7.49 -0.93
N VAL A 23 1.42 6.74 -1.32
CA VAL A 23 1.63 6.34 -2.72
C VAL A 23 0.45 5.51 -3.25
N VAL A 24 -0.04 4.53 -2.49
CA VAL A 24 -1.22 3.72 -2.83
C VAL A 24 -2.45 4.63 -2.99
N LEU A 25 -2.67 5.56 -2.06
CA LEU A 25 -3.81 6.49 -2.12
C LEU A 25 -3.71 7.42 -3.34
N CYS A 26 -2.55 8.02 -3.58
CA CYS A 26 -2.30 8.89 -4.72
C CYS A 26 -2.49 8.15 -6.04
N TRP A 27 -2.02 6.91 -6.14
CA TRP A 27 -2.23 6.07 -7.31
C TRP A 27 -3.73 5.76 -7.51
N GLY A 28 -4.44 5.43 -6.42
CA GLY A 28 -5.88 5.23 -6.46
C GLY A 28 -6.64 6.46 -6.95
N LEU A 29 -6.27 7.65 -6.49
CA LEU A 29 -6.83 8.93 -6.94
C LEU A 29 -6.48 9.23 -8.41
N SER A 30 -5.26 8.97 -8.85
CA SER A 30 -4.84 9.21 -10.23
C SER A 30 -5.63 8.35 -11.23
N ALA A 31 -6.05 7.14 -10.84
CA ALA A 31 -6.91 6.30 -11.67
C ALA A 31 -8.26 6.97 -12.03
N PHE A 32 -8.74 7.93 -11.23
CA PHE A 32 -9.94 8.72 -11.52
C PHE A 32 -9.65 10.00 -12.28
N ILE A 33 -8.50 10.64 -12.05
CA ILE A 33 -8.07 11.83 -12.79
C ILE A 33 -7.85 11.48 -14.27
N ASP A 34 -7.23 10.33 -14.54
CA ASP A 34 -6.98 9.85 -15.90
C ASP A 34 -8.26 9.39 -16.62
N SER A 35 -9.31 9.03 -15.88
CA SER A 35 -10.63 8.79 -16.45
C SER A 35 -11.28 10.08 -17.00
N PHE A 36 -10.79 11.25 -16.58
CA PHE A 36 -11.30 12.57 -16.97
C PHE A 36 -10.51 13.15 -18.16
N LEU A 37 -9.24 12.77 -18.35
CA LEU A 37 -8.40 13.20 -19.45
C LEU A 37 -8.38 12.13 -20.57
N THR A 38 -9.05 12.41 -21.69
CA THR A 38 -9.25 11.49 -22.82
C THR A 38 -7.96 10.85 -23.35
N VAL A 39 -6.83 11.56 -23.23
CA VAL A 39 -5.48 11.10 -23.64
C VAL A 39 -4.95 9.96 -22.76
N ALA A 40 -5.30 9.94 -21.47
CA ALA A 40 -4.83 8.91 -20.53
C ALA A 40 -5.60 7.58 -20.68
N ARG A 41 -6.82 7.62 -21.22
CA ARG A 41 -7.66 6.43 -21.47
C ARG A 41 -7.01 5.42 -22.42
N HIS A 42 -6.15 5.87 -23.34
CA HIS A 42 -5.43 4.99 -24.28
C HIS A 42 -4.10 4.48 -23.72
N ALA A 43 -3.47 5.19 -22.78
CA ALA A 43 -2.26 4.73 -22.12
C ALA A 43 -2.49 3.52 -21.19
N MET A 44 -3.72 3.37 -20.66
CA MET A 44 -4.07 2.38 -19.65
C MET A 44 -4.61 1.05 -20.20
N ALA A 45 -4.87 0.95 -21.51
CA ALA A 45 -5.15 -0.33 -22.18
C ALA A 45 -3.87 -1.11 -22.56
N GLY A 46 -2.70 -0.56 -22.21
CA GLY A 46 -1.42 -1.14 -22.54
C GLY A 46 -1.16 -2.47 -21.84
N PRO A 47 -0.23 -3.29 -22.37
CA PRO A 47 0.17 -4.58 -21.79
C PRO A 47 0.57 -4.47 -20.30
N PHE A 48 1.01 -3.29 -19.87
CA PHE A 48 1.32 -2.99 -18.47
C PHE A 48 0.17 -3.24 -17.47
N PHE A 49 -1.08 -2.99 -17.85
CA PHE A 49 -2.23 -3.15 -16.94
C PHE A 49 -2.91 -4.52 -17.07
N GLN A 50 -2.53 -5.33 -18.06
CA GLN A 50 -3.18 -6.60 -18.37
C GLN A 50 -3.26 -7.57 -17.17
N PRO A 51 -2.23 -7.74 -16.32
CA PRO A 51 -2.33 -8.62 -15.17
C PRO A 51 -3.40 -8.21 -14.16
N LEU A 52 -3.65 -6.90 -14.00
CA LEU A 52 -4.70 -6.39 -13.13
C LEU A 52 -6.08 -6.51 -13.78
N LEU A 53 -6.18 -6.27 -15.08
CA LEU A 53 -7.45 -6.42 -15.82
C LEU A 53 -7.87 -7.89 -15.96
N ALA A 54 -6.93 -8.82 -15.95
CA ALA A 54 -7.18 -10.27 -15.99
C ALA A 54 -7.98 -10.78 -14.78
N THR A 55 -8.07 -10.01 -13.69
CA THR A 55 -8.92 -10.36 -12.53
C THR A 55 -10.41 -10.08 -12.76
N GLY A 56 -10.78 -9.48 -13.90
CA GLY A 56 -12.14 -9.04 -14.20
C GLY A 56 -12.53 -7.72 -13.54
N ILE A 57 -11.61 -7.09 -12.80
CA ILE A 57 -11.81 -5.77 -12.19
C ILE A 57 -11.24 -4.71 -13.13
N ASP A 58 -12.06 -3.72 -13.47
CA ASP A 58 -11.63 -2.60 -14.30
C ASP A 58 -10.72 -1.64 -13.53
N GLN A 59 -10.11 -0.69 -14.26
CA GLN A 59 -9.19 0.28 -13.66
C GLN A 59 -9.85 1.07 -12.52
N ARG A 60 -11.14 1.41 -12.64
CA ARG A 60 -11.88 2.13 -11.59
C ARG A 60 -12.05 1.28 -10.35
N GLY A 61 -12.38 -0.01 -10.50
CA GLY A 61 -12.45 -0.94 -9.39
C GLY A 61 -11.11 -1.03 -8.65
N TRP A 62 -9.99 -1.13 -9.38
CA TRP A 62 -8.64 -1.10 -8.78
C TRP A 62 -8.30 0.26 -8.15
N GLY A 63 -8.77 1.37 -8.73
CA GLY A 63 -8.66 2.71 -8.16
C GLY A 63 -9.41 2.85 -6.83
N VAL A 64 -10.67 2.39 -6.76
CA VAL A 64 -11.45 2.35 -5.50
C VAL A 64 -10.73 1.48 -4.48
N PHE A 65 -10.29 0.30 -4.87
CA PHE A 65 -9.54 -0.61 -3.99
C PHE A 65 -8.31 0.07 -3.39
N ALA A 66 -7.49 0.72 -4.21
CA ALA A 66 -6.29 1.43 -3.76
C ALA A 66 -6.65 2.60 -2.82
N ILE A 67 -7.70 3.38 -3.12
CA ILE A 67 -8.16 4.45 -2.21
C ILE A 67 -8.57 3.87 -0.86
N VAL A 68 -9.39 2.83 -0.84
CA VAL A 68 -9.86 2.19 0.40
C VAL A 68 -8.67 1.66 1.21
N VAL A 69 -7.76 0.93 0.58
CA VAL A 69 -6.55 0.42 1.23
C VAL A 69 -5.69 1.56 1.77
N GLY A 70 -5.44 2.60 0.97
CA GLY A 70 -4.65 3.76 1.35
C GLY A 70 -5.25 4.50 2.56
N ILE A 71 -6.56 4.75 2.55
CA ILE A 71 -7.29 5.40 3.66
C ILE A 71 -7.23 4.52 4.91
N VAL A 72 -7.51 3.22 4.81
CA VAL A 72 -7.48 2.31 5.96
C VAL A 72 -6.09 2.27 6.57
N ARG A 73 -5.04 2.17 5.75
CA ARG A 73 -3.65 2.19 6.25
C ARG A 73 -3.31 3.51 6.93
N LEU A 74 -3.67 4.65 6.32
CA LEU A 74 -3.45 5.98 6.92
C LEU A 74 -4.23 6.14 8.22
N ALA A 75 -5.47 5.68 8.28
CA ALA A 75 -6.28 5.69 9.50
C ALA A 75 -5.67 4.82 10.60
N CYS A 76 -5.20 3.61 10.26
CA CYS A 76 -4.48 2.75 11.20
C CYS A 76 -3.22 3.42 11.75
N LEU A 77 -2.43 4.06 10.88
CA LEU A 77 -1.23 4.80 11.25
C LEU A 77 -1.54 6.07 12.05
N TRP A 78 -2.66 6.73 11.78
CA TRP A 78 -3.09 7.94 12.49
C TRP A 78 -3.62 7.64 13.88
N ILE A 79 -4.54 6.68 13.99
CA ILE A 79 -5.15 6.27 15.26
C ILE A 79 -4.09 5.65 16.18
N ASN A 80 -3.14 4.88 15.62
CA ASN A 80 -2.14 4.15 16.41
C ASN A 80 -0.72 4.69 16.30
N GLY A 81 -0.53 5.84 15.65
CA GLY A 81 0.75 6.56 15.60
C GLY A 81 1.22 7.02 16.97
N SER A 82 0.39 6.91 18.01
CA SER A 82 0.72 7.18 19.41
C SER A 82 1.03 5.92 20.24
N ARG A 83 0.82 4.70 19.70
CA ARG A 83 0.94 3.44 20.45
C ARG A 83 1.89 2.45 19.74
N PRO A 84 2.90 1.91 20.45
CA PRO A 84 3.84 0.93 19.88
C PRO A 84 3.20 -0.36 19.36
N LYS A 85 1.99 -0.72 19.79
CA LYS A 85 1.34 -2.03 19.55
C LYS A 85 -0.04 -1.97 18.87
N GLY A 86 -0.46 -0.82 18.36
CA GLY A 86 -1.82 -0.64 17.84
C GLY A 86 -1.98 -1.05 16.37
N SER A 87 -3.04 -1.80 16.07
CA SER A 87 -3.50 -2.20 14.73
C SER A 87 -2.51 -2.99 13.87
N THR A 88 -1.64 -3.80 14.48
CA THR A 88 -0.65 -4.60 13.74
C THR A 88 -1.30 -5.56 12.73
N VAL A 89 -2.45 -6.17 13.07
CA VAL A 89 -3.21 -7.02 12.13
C VAL A 89 -3.71 -6.24 10.92
N PHE A 90 -4.36 -5.09 11.13
CA PHE A 90 -4.85 -4.25 10.03
C PHE A 90 -3.72 -3.67 9.18
N ARG A 91 -2.56 -3.37 9.79
CA ARG A 91 -1.35 -2.96 9.07
C ARG A 91 -0.84 -4.08 8.16
N ALA A 92 -0.77 -5.31 8.67
CA ALA A 92 -0.38 -6.48 7.87
C ALA A 92 -1.33 -6.73 6.70
N ILE A 93 -2.64 -6.69 6.97
CA ILE A 93 -3.67 -6.85 5.93
C ILE A 93 -3.55 -5.74 4.90
N GLY A 94 -3.46 -4.47 5.33
CA GLY A 94 -3.34 -3.33 4.43
C GLY A 94 -2.09 -3.38 3.54
N ALA A 95 -0.95 -3.78 4.10
CA ALA A 95 0.29 -3.98 3.34
C ALA A 95 0.20 -5.18 2.38
N GLY A 96 -0.47 -6.27 2.77
CA GLY A 96 -0.74 -7.39 1.89
C GLY A 96 -1.64 -7.00 0.71
N CYS A 97 -2.72 -6.25 0.98
CA CYS A 97 -3.67 -5.79 -0.04
C CYS A 97 -3.00 -4.90 -1.10
N SER A 98 -2.20 -3.91 -0.69
CA SER A 98 -1.44 -3.11 -1.65
C SER A 98 -0.29 -3.88 -2.30
N GLY A 99 0.28 -4.86 -1.61
CA GLY A 99 1.26 -5.78 -2.20
C GLY A 99 0.70 -6.51 -3.43
N VAL A 100 -0.57 -6.92 -3.41
CA VAL A 100 -1.25 -7.51 -4.58
C VAL A 100 -1.31 -6.52 -5.75
N LEU A 101 -1.63 -5.25 -5.47
CA LEU A 101 -1.65 -4.20 -6.48
C LEU A 101 -0.26 -4.01 -7.11
N TRP A 102 0.79 -3.88 -6.29
CA TRP A 102 2.16 -3.69 -6.77
C TRP A 102 2.70 -4.91 -7.51
N LEU A 103 2.31 -6.11 -7.08
CA LEU A 103 2.64 -7.34 -7.80
C LEU A 103 2.01 -7.35 -9.20
N GLY A 104 0.76 -6.93 -9.34
CA GLY A 104 0.12 -6.80 -10.64
C GLY A 104 0.88 -5.84 -11.58
N PHE A 105 1.30 -4.68 -11.07
CA PHE A 105 2.14 -3.74 -11.84
C PHE A 105 3.52 -4.28 -12.16
N LEU A 106 4.14 -5.01 -11.23
CA LEU A 106 5.44 -5.61 -11.46
C LEU A 106 5.36 -6.68 -12.56
N LEU A 107 4.33 -7.53 -12.54
CA LEU A 107 4.08 -8.51 -13.58
C LEU A 107 3.81 -7.84 -14.93
N GLY A 108 3.11 -6.71 -14.94
CA GLY A 108 2.88 -5.92 -16.15
C GLY A 108 4.16 -5.29 -16.69
N ALA A 109 5.01 -4.76 -15.80
CA ALA A 109 6.31 -4.21 -16.15
C ALA A 109 7.24 -5.25 -16.79
N LEU A 110 7.18 -6.50 -16.34
CA LEU A 110 7.98 -7.60 -16.90
C LEU A 110 7.61 -7.92 -18.36
N GLN A 111 6.43 -7.51 -18.83
CA GLN A 111 5.98 -7.72 -20.20
C GLN A 111 6.40 -6.60 -21.16
N LEU A 112 6.96 -5.51 -20.64
CA LEU A 112 7.36 -4.35 -21.45
C LEU A 112 8.84 -4.44 -21.86
N PRO A 113 9.23 -4.01 -23.07
CA PRO A 113 10.64 -4.07 -23.51
C PRO A 113 11.59 -3.03 -22.85
N TRP A 114 11.06 -2.07 -22.09
CA TRP A 114 11.75 -0.91 -21.49
C TRP A 114 11.92 -1.06 -19.97
N MET A 115 12.23 -2.29 -19.54
CA MET A 115 11.95 -2.86 -18.22
C MET A 115 12.48 -2.11 -16.99
N THR A 116 13.54 -1.31 -17.11
CA THR A 116 14.36 -0.96 -15.92
C THR A 116 13.64 -0.08 -14.90
N GLY A 117 13.10 1.08 -15.29
CA GLY A 117 12.53 2.03 -14.32
C GLY A 117 11.27 1.52 -13.60
N ALA A 118 10.38 0.87 -14.34
CA ALA A 118 9.13 0.33 -13.78
C ALA A 118 9.39 -0.84 -12.82
N LEU A 119 10.32 -1.75 -13.15
CA LEU A 119 10.66 -2.87 -12.29
C LEU A 119 11.23 -2.42 -10.94
N PHE A 120 12.15 -1.45 -10.93
CA PHE A 120 12.71 -0.94 -9.68
C PHE A 120 11.65 -0.24 -8.83
N THR A 121 10.75 0.52 -9.47
CA THR A 121 9.70 1.27 -8.77
C THR A 121 8.68 0.33 -8.13
N TYR A 122 8.03 -0.52 -8.93
CA TYR A 122 6.98 -1.42 -8.42
C TYR A 122 7.54 -2.58 -7.60
N GLY A 123 8.74 -3.07 -7.95
CA GLY A 123 9.47 -4.06 -7.15
C GLY A 123 9.90 -3.49 -5.80
N GLY A 124 10.32 -2.23 -5.75
CA GLY A 124 10.61 -1.51 -4.51
C GLY A 124 9.38 -1.38 -3.62
N PHE A 125 8.25 -0.91 -4.17
CA PHE A 125 7.00 -0.81 -3.41
C PHE A 125 6.51 -2.18 -2.89
N LEU A 126 6.57 -3.22 -3.73
CA LEU A 126 6.26 -4.58 -3.32
C LEU A 126 7.18 -5.05 -2.19
N ALA A 127 8.49 -4.85 -2.31
CA ALA A 127 9.46 -5.25 -1.29
C ALA A 127 9.19 -4.56 0.05
N PHE A 128 8.89 -3.27 0.03
CA PHE A 128 8.54 -2.53 1.25
C PHE A 128 7.21 -3.02 1.88
N ASP A 129 6.20 -3.36 1.09
CA ASP A 129 4.96 -3.94 1.62
C ASP A 129 5.20 -5.34 2.21
N LEU A 130 6.00 -6.18 1.56
CA LEU A 130 6.41 -7.48 2.11
C LEU A 130 7.19 -7.33 3.42
N LEU A 131 8.11 -6.36 3.50
CA LEU A 131 8.82 -6.05 4.73
C LEU A 131 7.86 -5.55 5.83
N SER A 132 6.86 -4.76 5.47
CA SER A 132 5.83 -4.26 6.40
C SER A 132 4.97 -5.41 6.94
N VAL A 133 4.56 -6.34 6.07
CA VAL A 133 3.87 -7.58 6.47
C VAL A 133 4.74 -8.40 7.41
N LEU A 134 6.01 -8.67 7.05
CA LEU A 134 6.92 -9.46 7.88
C LEU A 134 7.13 -8.85 9.27
N ARG A 135 7.29 -7.52 9.35
CA ARG A 135 7.42 -6.80 10.62
C ARG A 135 6.15 -6.93 11.45
N ALA A 136 5.00 -6.68 10.84
CA ALA A 136 3.70 -6.80 11.51
C ALA A 136 3.42 -8.24 11.98
N SER A 137 3.73 -9.26 11.17
CA SER A 137 3.60 -10.67 11.57
C SER A 137 4.49 -11.04 12.75
N ARG A 138 5.73 -10.52 12.81
CA ARG A 138 6.64 -10.72 13.95
C ARG A 138 6.12 -10.06 15.22
N GLU A 139 5.58 -8.84 15.11
CA GLU A 139 4.91 -8.14 16.21
C GLU A 139 3.71 -8.94 16.75
N ILE A 140 2.85 -9.46 15.85
CA ILE A 140 1.71 -10.31 16.20
C ILE A 140 2.17 -11.57 16.93
N ALA A 141 3.16 -12.30 16.38
CA ALA A 141 3.71 -13.50 17.00
C ALA A 141 4.31 -13.24 18.38
N ALA A 142 5.00 -12.10 18.55
CA ALA A 142 5.55 -11.69 19.83
C ALA A 142 4.48 -11.27 20.84
N ALA A 143 3.33 -10.76 20.40
CA ALA A 143 2.19 -10.45 21.27
C ALA A 143 1.50 -11.73 21.75
N PHE A 144 1.30 -12.70 20.85
CA PHE A 144 0.76 -14.03 21.19
C PHE A 144 1.63 -14.75 22.23
N LYS A 145 2.96 -14.76 22.05
CA LYS A 145 3.90 -15.35 23.03
C LYS A 145 3.83 -14.70 24.42
N ARG A 146 3.41 -13.43 24.50
CA ARG A 146 3.30 -12.68 25.76
C ARG A 146 1.90 -12.78 26.41
N GLY A 147 0.95 -13.49 25.80
CA GLY A 147 -0.43 -13.55 26.27
C GLY A 147 -1.17 -12.20 26.21
N THR A 148 -0.64 -11.22 25.47
CA THR A 148 -1.28 -9.90 25.31
C THR A 148 -2.10 -9.86 24.02
N PRO A 149 -3.30 -9.25 24.03
CA PRO A 149 -4.11 -9.16 22.82
C PRO A 149 -3.36 -8.39 21.73
N ALA A 150 -3.23 -9.02 20.55
CA ALA A 150 -2.48 -8.48 19.41
C ALA A 150 -3.03 -7.15 18.86
N ASN A 151 -4.25 -6.78 19.27
CA ASN A 151 -4.94 -5.57 18.82
C ASN A 151 -4.83 -4.39 19.80
N GLY A 152 -4.21 -4.56 20.97
CA GLY A 152 -4.03 -3.47 21.94
C GLY A 152 -5.35 -2.85 22.44
N ILE A 153 -6.47 -3.58 22.34
CA ILE A 153 -7.73 -3.24 23.01
C ILE A 153 -7.60 -3.78 24.43
N GLY A 154 -7.06 -2.93 25.30
CA GLY A 154 -6.92 -3.12 26.73
C GLY A 154 -6.96 -1.76 27.40
#